data_AF-A0A914IXS5-F1
#
_entry.id   AF-A0A914IXS5-F1
#
_cell.length_a   1.000
_cell.length_b   1.000
_cell.length_c   1.000
_cell.angle_alpha   90.00
_cell.angle_beta   90.00
_cell.angle_gamma   90.00
#
_symmetry.space_group_name_H-M   'P 1'
#
loop_
_entity.id
_entity.type
_entity.pdbx_description
1 polymer ?
#
loop_
_entity_poly.entity_id
_entity_poly.type
_entity_poly.pdbx_seq_one_letter_code
_entity_poly.pdbx_strand_id
1 'polypeptide(L)'
;MTHIYFQVQNVNNDTSFLKKNVEQLEKKIESFSLTKSPKQLENDGRLIALIGGNGVKADDSAHLKHIHKVFNRLGYKTILNVDNFLTSENKHFDVLWNHEYTFFNTKLKTLTDNPKKGQKINHIPGSGFYTSKVQLATANLTIGVPLAFALPKQKELFLDYAKENPNVRWVQKSNAHRNIKVLPTDQIDLDKSE
;
A
#
# COMPACT_ATOMS: atom_id res chain seq x y z
N MET A 1 -16.75 11.85 3.78
CA MET A 1 -15.75 11.10 2.99
C MET A 1 -15.39 11.89 1.72
N THR A 2 -14.18 11.75 1.16
CA THR A 2 -13.76 12.46 -0.07
C THR A 2 -14.16 11.67 -1.32
N HIS A 3 -14.77 12.35 -2.30
CA HIS A 3 -15.03 11.76 -3.62
C HIS A 3 -13.94 12.20 -4.59
N ILE A 4 -13.41 11.27 -5.38
CA ILE A 4 -12.44 11.58 -6.44
C ILE A 4 -13.14 11.50 -7.78
N TYR A 5 -13.00 12.54 -8.59
CA TYR A 5 -13.47 12.59 -9.96
C TYR A 5 -12.28 12.49 -10.89
N PHE A 6 -12.27 11.48 -11.76
CA PHE A 6 -11.21 11.30 -12.76
C PHE A 6 -11.71 11.73 -14.14
N GLN A 7 -10.87 12.42 -14.90
CA GLN A 7 -11.14 12.64 -16.31
C GLN A 7 -11.16 11.30 -17.06
N VAL A 8 -12.19 11.07 -17.87
CA VAL A 8 -12.18 9.95 -18.84
C VAL A 8 -11.17 10.30 -19.94
N GLN A 9 -10.04 9.60 -19.97
CA GLN A 9 -9.06 9.71 -21.04
C GLN A 9 -9.39 8.69 -22.15
N ASN A 10 -9.33 9.14 -23.41
CA ASN A 10 -9.29 8.21 -24.54
C ASN A 10 -7.92 7.51 -24.52
N VAL A 11 -7.90 6.27 -24.07
CA VAL A 11 -6.67 5.48 -23.97
C VAL A 11 -6.34 4.94 -25.35
N ASN A 12 -5.30 5.49 -26.00
CA ASN A 12 -4.59 4.74 -27.02
C ASN A 12 -3.92 3.55 -26.32
N ASN A 13 -4.25 2.33 -26.75
CA ASN A 13 -3.81 1.06 -26.15
C ASN A 13 -2.31 0.75 -26.37
N ASP A 14 -1.43 1.75 -26.27
CA ASP A 14 0.01 1.51 -26.31
C ASP A 14 0.49 0.96 -24.97
N THR A 15 0.56 -0.38 -24.91
CA THR A 15 1.01 -1.15 -23.75
C THR A 15 2.51 -1.44 -23.78
N SER A 16 3.25 -0.90 -24.75
CA SER A 16 4.68 -1.19 -24.95
C SER A 16 5.54 -0.84 -23.73
N PHE A 17 5.23 0.28 -23.06
CA PHE A 17 5.89 0.72 -21.83
C PHE A 17 5.69 -0.27 -20.68
N LEU A 18 4.48 -0.78 -20.49
CA LEU A 18 4.17 -1.74 -19.43
C LEU A 18 4.90 -3.07 -19.67
N LYS A 19 4.90 -3.57 -20.91
CA LYS A 19 5.59 -4.83 -21.27
C LYS A 19 7.09 -4.75 -21.00
N LYS A 20 7.75 -3.65 -21.39
CA LYS A 20 9.19 -3.47 -21.16
C LYS A 20 9.56 -3.45 -19.67
N ASN A 21 8.72 -2.82 -18.84
CA ASN A 21 8.97 -2.76 -17.40
C ASN A 21 8.71 -4.11 -16.71
N VAL A 22 7.72 -4.88 -17.16
CA VAL A 22 7.46 -6.23 -16.65
C VAL A 22 8.64 -7.15 -16.97
N GLU A 23 9.14 -7.17 -18.21
CA GLU A 23 10.31 -7.98 -18.58
C GLU A 23 11.57 -7.60 -17.78
N GLN A 24 11.77 -6.31 -17.48
CA GLN A 24 12.88 -5.87 -16.64
C GLN A 24 12.74 -6.35 -15.20
N LEU A 25 11.52 -6.35 -14.64
CA LEU A 25 11.24 -6.85 -13.31
C LEU A 25 11.40 -8.36 -13.22
N GLU A 26 10.92 -9.11 -14.21
CA GLU A 26 11.08 -10.57 -14.30
C GLU A 26 12.57 -10.96 -14.34
N LYS A 27 13.37 -10.29 -15.17
CA LYS A 27 14.83 -10.49 -15.20
C LYS A 27 15.50 -10.18 -13.85
N LYS A 28 15.00 -9.16 -13.14
CA LYS A 28 15.53 -8.78 -11.82
C LYS A 28 15.15 -9.81 -10.75
N ILE A 29 13.96 -10.39 -10.83
CA ILE A 29 13.48 -11.47 -9.95
C ILE A 29 14.27 -12.76 -10.22
N GLU A 30 14.50 -13.12 -11.49
CA GLU A 30 15.33 -14.28 -11.86
C GLU A 30 16.80 -14.13 -11.41
N SER A 31 17.33 -12.91 -11.49
CA SER A 31 18.67 -12.60 -10.94
C SER A 31 18.73 -12.66 -9.41
N PHE A 32 17.57 -12.55 -8.74
CA PHE A 32 17.39 -12.83 -7.31
C PHE A 32 17.32 -14.35 -7.08
N SER A 33 18.37 -15.06 -7.49
CA SER A 33 18.62 -16.39 -6.96
C SER A 33 18.77 -16.25 -5.44
N LEU A 34 17.97 -16.99 -4.67
CA LEU A 34 18.08 -17.10 -3.22
C LEU A 34 19.45 -17.72 -2.88
N THR A 35 20.49 -16.89 -2.87
CA THR A 35 21.82 -17.31 -2.49
C THR A 35 21.83 -17.57 -0.99
N LYS A 36 21.85 -18.86 -0.68
CA LYS A 36 22.16 -19.49 0.61
C LYS A 36 21.21 -19.13 1.74
N SER A 37 20.50 -20.17 2.21
CA SER A 37 19.90 -20.24 3.52
C SER A 37 20.84 -19.65 4.58
N PRO A 38 20.36 -18.81 5.51
CA PRO A 38 21.18 -18.29 6.60
C PRO A 38 21.86 -19.46 7.34
N LYS A 39 23.14 -19.30 7.65
CA LYS A 39 23.90 -20.22 8.50
C LYS A 39 23.11 -20.45 9.80
N GLN A 40 22.78 -21.72 10.06
CA GLN A 40 22.32 -22.17 11.37
C GLN A 40 23.41 -21.84 12.39
N LEU A 41 23.08 -20.97 13.34
CA LEU A 41 23.87 -20.76 14.54
C LEU A 41 22.96 -21.18 15.69
N GLU A 42 23.32 -22.22 16.43
CA GLU A 42 22.46 -22.74 17.49
C GLU A 42 22.47 -21.81 18.72
N ASN A 43 21.32 -21.18 18.95
CA ASN A 43 20.59 -21.29 20.22
C ASN A 43 19.09 -21.46 19.85
N ASP A 44 18.85 -22.47 19.00
CA ASP A 44 18.02 -22.46 17.78
C ASP A 44 18.52 -21.47 16.72
N GLY A 45 18.78 -20.20 17.11
CA GLY A 45 19.32 -19.10 16.30
C GLY A 45 18.75 -18.94 14.89
N ARG A 46 17.52 -19.40 14.68
CA ARG A 46 16.69 -18.96 13.57
C ARG A 46 16.37 -17.49 13.72
N LEU A 47 16.39 -16.80 12.59
CA LEU A 47 15.95 -15.41 12.49
C LEU A 47 14.47 -15.31 12.89
N ILE A 48 14.10 -14.21 13.54
CA ILE A 48 12.76 -13.96 14.06
C ILE A 48 11.95 -13.14 13.06
N ALA A 49 10.82 -13.68 12.62
CA ALA A 49 9.81 -12.98 11.84
C ALA A 49 8.63 -12.61 12.73
N LEU A 50 8.49 -11.34 13.08
CA LEU A 50 7.33 -10.79 13.76
C LEU A 50 6.25 -10.47 12.74
N ILE A 51 5.10 -11.12 12.83
CA ILE A 51 3.99 -10.98 11.88
C ILE A 51 2.80 -10.33 12.60
N GLY A 52 2.33 -9.20 12.09
CA GLY A 52 1.25 -8.41 12.68
C GLY A 52 0.11 -8.09 11.71
N GLY A 53 -1.06 -7.76 12.27
CA GLY A 53 -2.23 -7.25 11.57
C GLY A 53 -3.32 -6.80 12.54
N ASN A 54 -4.18 -5.85 12.17
CA ASN A 54 -5.35 -5.48 12.96
C ASN A 54 -6.29 -6.68 13.05
N GLY A 55 -6.71 -7.02 14.27
CA GLY A 55 -7.60 -8.15 14.51
C GLY A 55 -6.91 -9.52 14.48
N VAL A 56 -5.58 -9.59 14.44
CA VAL A 56 -4.86 -10.86 14.60
C VAL A 56 -4.87 -11.27 16.08
N LYS A 57 -5.99 -11.87 16.50
CA LYS A 57 -5.94 -12.89 17.55
C LYS A 57 -5.35 -14.17 16.93
N ALA A 58 -4.78 -15.04 17.75
CA ALA A 58 -4.04 -16.22 17.27
C ALA A 58 -4.88 -17.15 16.34
N ASP A 59 -6.21 -17.07 16.43
CA ASP A 59 -7.23 -17.82 15.72
C ASP A 59 -7.73 -17.16 14.41
N ASP A 60 -7.76 -15.82 14.30
CA ASP A 60 -8.22 -15.07 13.11
C ASP A 60 -7.14 -14.88 12.01
N SER A 61 -5.97 -15.50 12.19
CA SER A 61 -4.82 -15.45 11.29
C SER A 61 -5.01 -16.14 9.92
N ALA A 62 -6.24 -16.55 9.56
CA ALA A 62 -6.53 -17.28 8.32
C ALA A 62 -5.96 -16.59 7.07
N HIS A 63 -6.06 -15.27 7.00
CA HIS A 63 -5.53 -14.49 5.88
C HIS A 63 -3.99 -14.35 5.90
N LEU A 64 -3.31 -14.55 7.04
CA LEU A 64 -1.84 -14.49 7.18
C LEU A 64 -1.16 -15.86 7.20
N LYS A 65 -1.92 -16.96 7.12
CA LYS A 65 -1.39 -18.34 7.09
C LYS A 65 -0.30 -18.54 6.04
N HIS A 66 -0.43 -17.89 4.88
CA HIS A 66 0.55 -18.01 3.81
C HIS A 66 1.88 -17.31 4.15
N ILE A 67 1.84 -16.13 4.79
CA ILE A 67 3.03 -15.41 5.26
C ILE A 67 3.79 -16.26 6.29
N HIS A 68 3.08 -16.83 7.26
CA HIS A 68 3.65 -17.73 8.24
C HIS A 68 4.33 -18.95 7.58
N LYS A 69 3.67 -19.57 6.59
CA LYS A 69 4.24 -20.71 5.83
C LYS A 69 5.51 -20.32 5.07
N VAL A 70 5.55 -19.14 4.44
CA VAL A 70 6.72 -18.65 3.71
C VAL A 70 7.91 -18.48 4.66
N PHE A 71 7.72 -17.77 5.78
CA PHE A 71 8.79 -17.56 6.75
C PHE A 71 9.30 -18.88 7.37
N ASN A 72 8.40 -19.80 7.72
CA ASN A 72 8.79 -21.12 8.23
C ASN A 72 9.61 -21.91 7.20
N ARG A 73 9.25 -21.86 5.91
CA ARG A 73 10.03 -22.49 4.83
C ARG A 73 11.40 -21.86 4.65
N LEU A 74 11.53 -20.56 4.90
CA LEU A 74 12.80 -19.83 4.90
C LEU A 74 13.62 -20.06 6.18
N GLY A 75 13.14 -20.87 7.13
CA GLY A 75 13.83 -21.18 8.37
C GLY A 75 13.69 -20.12 9.45
N TYR A 76 12.74 -19.19 9.34
CA TYR A 76 12.47 -18.22 10.39
C TYR A 76 11.63 -18.83 11.52
N LYS A 77 11.79 -18.31 12.72
CA LYS A 77 10.85 -18.47 13.83
C LYS A 77 9.81 -17.35 13.76
N THR A 78 8.55 -17.71 13.54
CA THR A 78 7.47 -16.73 13.41
C THR A 78 6.79 -16.42 14.75
N ILE A 79 6.56 -15.14 15.03
CA ILE A 79 5.79 -14.65 16.18
C ILE A 79 4.55 -13.93 15.64
N LEU A 80 3.34 -14.43 15.94
CA LEU A 80 2.08 -13.90 15.41
C LEU A 80 1.38 -12.90 16.34
N ASN A 81 1.81 -12.81 17.60
CA ASN A 81 1.19 -11.95 18.60
C ASN A 81 2.10 -10.75 18.90
N VAL A 82 1.88 -9.66 18.18
CA VAL A 82 2.62 -8.40 18.33
C VAL A 82 2.41 -7.80 19.73
N ASP A 83 1.20 -7.85 20.28
CA ASP A 83 0.92 -7.25 21.59
C ASP A 83 1.75 -7.95 22.70
N ASN A 84 1.84 -9.29 22.69
CA ASN A 84 2.68 -10.04 23.62
C ASN A 84 4.18 -9.81 23.38
N PHE A 85 4.59 -9.63 22.12
CA PHE A 85 5.97 -9.30 21.80
C PHE A 85 6.37 -7.92 22.36
N LEU A 86 5.47 -6.94 22.25
CA LEU A 86 5.70 -5.58 22.74
C LEU A 86 5.82 -5.48 24.27
N THR A 87 5.26 -6.43 25.02
CA THR A 87 5.39 -6.51 26.50
C THR A 87 6.54 -7.39 26.97
N SER A 88 7.18 -8.15 26.07
CA SER A 88 8.33 -8.99 26.42
C SER A 88 9.58 -8.17 26.76
N GLU A 89 10.42 -8.69 27.65
CA GLU A 89 11.68 -8.06 28.04
C GLU A 89 12.70 -8.04 26.89
N ASN A 90 12.64 -9.00 25.97
CA ASN A 90 13.55 -9.11 24.82
C ASN A 90 12.83 -8.86 23.50
N LYS A 91 12.76 -7.59 23.10
CA LYS A 91 12.10 -7.12 21.86
C LYS A 91 13.01 -7.22 20.63
N HIS A 92 13.58 -8.40 20.39
CA HIS A 92 14.40 -8.64 19.21
C HIS A 92 13.62 -9.31 18.07
N PHE A 93 13.71 -8.73 16.87
CA PHE A 93 13.18 -9.31 15.64
C PHE A 93 14.15 -9.04 14.48
N ASP A 94 14.13 -9.88 13.45
CA ASP A 94 14.92 -9.68 12.22
C ASP A 94 14.05 -9.10 11.10
N VAL A 95 12.80 -9.55 11.01
CA VAL A 95 11.82 -9.05 10.06
C VAL A 95 10.50 -8.75 10.77
N LEU A 96 9.98 -7.54 10.58
CA LEU A 96 8.61 -7.17 10.92
C LEU A 96 7.78 -7.15 9.63
N TRP A 97 6.81 -8.05 9.55
CA TRP A 97 5.81 -8.07 8.50
C TRP A 97 4.47 -7.66 9.09
N ASN A 98 3.95 -6.49 8.73
CA ASN A 98 2.60 -6.08 9.12
C ASN A 98 1.66 -6.10 7.91
N HIS A 99 0.41 -6.48 8.11
CA HIS A 99 -0.62 -6.44 7.07
C HIS A 99 -1.01 -5.00 6.72
N GLU A 100 -1.37 -4.19 7.73
CA GLU A 100 -1.65 -2.77 7.53
C GLU A 100 -0.37 -1.94 7.50
N TYR A 101 -0.49 -0.72 6.98
CA TYR A 101 0.62 0.22 6.93
C TYR A 101 1.20 0.49 8.33
N THR A 102 2.47 0.13 8.52
CA THR A 102 3.09 0.04 9.85
C THR A 102 3.29 1.40 10.52
N PHE A 103 3.68 2.43 9.76
CA PHE A 103 4.14 3.71 10.32
C PHE A 103 3.01 4.61 10.86
N PHE A 104 1.75 4.24 10.64
CA PHE A 104 0.60 4.89 11.31
C PHE A 104 0.10 4.14 12.54
N ASN A 105 0.64 2.94 12.81
CA ASN A 105 0.27 2.18 13.98
C ASN A 105 1.09 2.65 15.19
N THR A 106 0.44 3.37 16.11
CA THR A 106 1.07 3.92 17.31
C THR A 106 1.69 2.86 18.22
N LYS A 107 1.15 1.63 18.24
CA LYS A 107 1.71 0.51 19.01
C LYS A 107 3.07 0.06 18.47
N LEU A 108 3.23 0.09 17.15
CA LEU A 108 4.43 -0.36 16.45
C LEU A 108 5.52 0.72 16.36
N LYS A 109 5.20 1.97 16.71
CA LYS A 109 6.11 3.11 16.64
C LYS A 109 7.46 2.86 17.31
N THR A 110 7.44 2.18 18.47
CA THR A 110 8.66 1.82 19.22
C THR A 110 9.59 0.87 18.46
N LEU A 111 9.07 0.09 17.52
CA LEU A 111 9.83 -0.82 16.67
C LEU A 111 10.24 -0.19 15.33
N THR A 112 9.50 0.83 14.86
CA THR A 112 9.65 1.36 13.50
C THR A 112 10.40 2.68 13.38
N ASP A 113 10.44 3.50 14.44
CA ASP A 113 11.09 4.81 14.37
C ASP A 113 12.61 4.70 14.28
N ASN A 114 13.19 3.70 14.96
CA ASN A 114 14.64 3.48 15.03
C ASN A 114 14.95 1.98 14.95
N PRO A 115 14.74 1.33 13.78
CA PRO A 115 15.07 -0.08 13.64
C PRO A 115 16.59 -0.29 13.81
N LYS A 116 16.98 -1.32 14.55
CA LYS A 116 18.38 -1.72 14.72
C LYS A 116 18.95 -2.18 13.38
N LYS A 117 20.27 -2.06 13.23
CA LYS A 117 20.98 -2.53 12.03
C LYS A 117 20.64 -4.00 11.73
N GLY A 118 20.20 -4.27 10.50
CA GLY A 118 19.82 -5.61 10.04
C GLY A 118 18.33 -5.93 10.13
N GLN A 119 17.58 -5.20 10.95
CA GLN A 119 16.12 -5.33 11.03
C GLN A 119 15.46 -4.84 9.75
N LYS A 120 14.47 -5.57 9.25
CA LYS A 120 13.72 -5.23 8.04
C LYS A 120 12.24 -5.06 8.37
N ILE A 121 11.60 -4.12 7.70
CA ILE A 121 10.17 -3.84 7.83
C ILE A 121 9.59 -3.90 6.41
N ASN A 122 8.44 -4.56 6.23
CA ASN A 122 7.84 -4.77 4.90
C ASN A 122 7.16 -3.51 4.31
N HIS A 123 7.17 -2.39 5.02
CA HIS A 123 6.68 -1.10 4.56
C HIS A 123 7.79 -0.07 4.49
N ILE A 124 7.66 0.88 3.56
CA ILE A 124 8.56 2.02 3.44
C ILE A 124 7.86 3.26 4.04
N PRO A 125 8.52 4.07 4.88
CA PRO A 125 7.96 5.34 5.35
C PRO A 125 7.51 6.22 4.18
N GLY A 126 6.29 6.74 4.27
CA GLY A 126 5.68 7.57 3.22
C GLY A 126 5.08 6.78 2.05
N SER A 127 5.18 5.44 2.02
CA SER A 127 4.59 4.67 0.91
C SER A 127 3.06 4.77 0.81
N GLY A 128 2.39 5.18 1.89
CA GLY A 128 0.98 5.58 1.85
C GLY A 128 0.65 6.62 0.77
N PHE A 129 1.56 7.57 0.51
CA PHE A 129 1.34 8.67 -0.44
C PHE A 129 1.13 8.23 -1.88
N TYR A 130 1.85 7.20 -2.35
CA TYR A 130 1.70 6.69 -3.71
C TYR A 130 0.78 5.46 -3.80
N THR A 131 0.48 4.80 -2.68
CA THR A 131 -0.47 3.66 -2.64
C THR A 131 -1.92 4.10 -2.42
N SER A 132 -2.13 5.29 -1.85
CA SER A 132 -3.46 5.90 -1.74
C SER A 132 -3.90 6.49 -3.06
N LYS A 133 -5.05 6.03 -3.58
CA LYS A 133 -5.65 6.56 -4.82
C LYS A 133 -5.94 8.05 -4.74
N VAL A 134 -6.39 8.54 -3.58
CA VAL A 134 -6.63 9.98 -3.36
C VAL A 134 -5.33 10.72 -3.51
N GLN A 135 -4.30 10.34 -2.73
CA GLN A 135 -3.04 11.06 -2.68
C GLN A 135 -2.32 11.01 -4.03
N LEU A 136 -2.28 9.85 -4.69
CA LEU A 136 -1.67 9.68 -6.01
C LEU A 136 -2.36 10.54 -7.07
N ALA A 137 -3.69 10.53 -7.12
CA ALA A 137 -4.44 11.26 -8.14
C ALA A 137 -4.40 12.78 -7.92
N THR A 138 -4.28 13.23 -6.67
CA THR A 138 -4.15 14.66 -6.33
C THR A 138 -2.70 15.13 -6.21
N ALA A 139 -1.71 14.27 -6.46
CA ALA A 139 -0.28 14.63 -6.35
C ALA A 139 0.24 15.51 -7.51
N ASN A 140 -0.65 15.94 -8.41
CA ASN A 140 -0.33 16.75 -9.59
C ASN A 140 0.80 16.14 -10.45
N LEU A 141 0.77 14.82 -10.62
CA LEU A 141 1.72 14.10 -11.47
C LEU A 141 1.39 14.36 -12.94
N THR A 142 2.40 14.73 -13.72
CA THR A 142 2.21 15.22 -15.11
C THR A 142 2.12 14.11 -16.16
N ILE A 143 2.52 12.87 -15.84
CA ILE A 143 2.60 11.76 -16.81
C ILE A 143 1.94 10.51 -16.25
N GLY A 144 1.05 9.89 -17.04
CA GLY A 144 0.50 8.55 -16.78
C GLY A 144 -0.56 8.47 -15.68
N VAL A 145 -0.95 9.60 -15.07
CA VAL A 145 -2.01 9.67 -14.07
C VAL A 145 -3.13 10.56 -14.60
N PRO A 146 -4.38 10.07 -14.69
CA PRO A 146 -5.51 10.90 -15.09
C PRO A 146 -5.71 12.05 -14.10
N LEU A 147 -6.01 13.23 -14.64
CA LEU A 147 -6.35 14.40 -13.82
C LEU A 147 -7.52 14.07 -12.91
N ALA A 148 -7.39 14.46 -11.64
CA ALA A 148 -8.42 14.20 -10.65
C ALA A 148 -8.60 15.32 -9.63
N PHE A 149 -9.82 15.44 -9.14
CA PHE A 149 -10.22 16.42 -8.14
C PHE A 149 -10.88 15.72 -6.94
N ALA A 150 -10.43 16.06 -5.74
CA ALA A 150 -10.98 15.64 -4.48
C ALA A 150 -12.08 16.62 -4.03
N LEU A 151 -13.34 16.25 -4.20
CA LEU A 151 -14.47 17.07 -3.76
C LEU A 151 -14.91 16.70 -2.32
N PRO A 152 -15.38 17.69 -1.53
CA PRO A 152 -15.60 19.10 -1.90
C PRO A 152 -14.33 19.99 -1.85
N LYS A 153 -13.20 19.47 -1.37
CA LYS A 153 -11.98 20.23 -1.08
C LYS A 153 -11.40 21.00 -2.29
N GLN A 154 -11.52 20.46 -3.50
CA GLN A 154 -10.99 21.04 -4.73
C GLN A 154 -12.09 21.52 -5.69
N LYS A 155 -13.25 21.94 -5.15
CA LYS A 155 -14.42 22.38 -5.94
C LYS A 155 -14.09 23.50 -6.93
N GLU A 156 -13.38 24.53 -6.48
CA GLU A 156 -13.04 25.68 -7.34
C GLU A 156 -12.13 25.27 -8.51
N LEU A 157 -11.06 24.52 -8.22
CA LEU A 157 -10.15 23.99 -9.24
C LEU A 157 -10.86 23.09 -10.26
N PHE A 158 -11.80 22.27 -9.78
CA PHE A 158 -12.63 21.44 -10.64
C PHE A 158 -13.49 22.28 -11.59
N LEU A 159 -14.17 23.30 -11.06
CA LEU A 159 -15.06 24.17 -11.83
C LEU A 159 -14.29 24.98 -12.87
N ASP A 160 -13.12 25.50 -12.53
CA ASP A 160 -12.30 26.27 -13.47
C ASP A 160 -11.81 25.39 -14.63
N TYR A 161 -11.32 24.18 -14.34
CA TYR A 161 -10.96 23.22 -15.38
C TYR A 161 -12.16 22.84 -16.26
N ALA A 162 -13.33 22.62 -15.65
CA ALA A 162 -14.52 22.21 -16.38
C ALA A 162 -15.10 23.29 -17.29
N LYS A 163 -14.93 24.58 -16.95
CA LYS A 163 -15.27 25.72 -17.84
C LYS A 163 -14.45 25.69 -19.13
N GLU A 164 -13.16 25.39 -19.01
CA GLU A 164 -12.24 25.31 -20.15
C GLU A 164 -12.43 24.01 -20.97
N ASN A 165 -13.00 22.97 -20.36
CA ASN A 165 -13.14 21.64 -20.94
C ASN A 165 -14.58 21.08 -20.84
N PRO A 166 -15.58 21.73 -21.46
CA PRO A 166 -17.01 21.44 -21.24
C PRO A 166 -17.46 20.04 -21.69
N ASN A 167 -16.73 19.43 -22.63
CA ASN A 167 -17.07 18.12 -23.20
C ASN A 167 -16.48 16.93 -22.43
N VAL A 168 -15.76 17.19 -21.34
CA VAL A 168 -15.14 16.13 -20.54
C VAL A 168 -16.18 15.39 -19.72
N ARG A 169 -16.06 14.05 -19.71
CA ARG A 169 -16.79 13.18 -18.79
C ARG A 169 -15.92 12.80 -17.61
N TRP A 170 -16.56 12.61 -16.46
CA TRP A 170 -15.90 12.37 -15.19
C TRP A 170 -16.32 11.03 -14.60
N VAL A 171 -15.36 10.29 -14.07
CA VAL A 171 -15.60 9.08 -13.28
C VAL A 171 -15.69 9.49 -11.81
N GLN A 172 -16.89 9.45 -11.24
CA GLN A 172 -17.11 9.62 -9.81
C GLN A 172 -16.78 8.33 -9.06
N LYS A 173 -15.94 8.42 -8.03
CA LYS A 173 -15.59 7.28 -7.18
C LYS A 173 -15.59 7.63 -5.70
N SER A 174 -16.22 6.78 -4.89
CA SER A 174 -16.12 6.83 -3.44
C SER A 174 -14.87 6.08 -2.94
N ASN A 175 -14.37 6.45 -1.76
CA ASN A 175 -13.27 5.73 -1.11
C ASN A 175 -13.63 4.27 -0.76
N ALA A 176 -14.92 3.93 -0.68
CA ALA A 176 -15.43 2.60 -0.35
C ALA A 176 -15.49 1.62 -1.55
N HIS A 177 -14.89 1.96 -2.70
CA HIS A 177 -14.83 1.12 -3.91
C HIS A 177 -16.20 0.69 -4.47
N ARG A 178 -17.29 1.38 -4.09
CA ARG A 178 -18.64 1.13 -4.58
C ARG A 178 -19.20 2.37 -5.28
N ASN A 179 -20.17 2.15 -6.18
CA ASN A 179 -20.90 3.18 -6.93
C ASN A 179 -20.03 4.05 -7.84
N ILE A 180 -19.29 3.42 -8.75
CA ILE A 180 -18.58 4.12 -9.83
C ILE A 180 -19.61 4.61 -10.85
N LYS A 181 -19.62 5.91 -11.14
CA LYS A 181 -20.50 6.52 -12.15
C LYS A 181 -19.68 7.33 -13.14
N VAL A 182 -20.13 7.39 -14.38
CA VAL A 182 -19.59 8.31 -15.39
C VAL A 182 -20.62 9.41 -15.60
N LEU A 183 -20.26 10.66 -15.32
CA LEU A 183 -21.16 11.80 -15.33
C LEU A 183 -20.57 12.96 -16.15
N PRO A 184 -21.39 13.72 -16.89
CA PRO A 184 -21.02 15.04 -17.36
C PRO A 184 -20.89 16.04 -16.19
N THR A 185 -20.22 17.17 -16.42
CA THR A 185 -19.93 18.19 -15.39
C THR A 185 -21.18 18.68 -14.66
N ASP A 186 -22.29 18.88 -15.37
CA ASP A 186 -23.56 19.41 -14.85
C ASP A 186 -24.31 18.43 -13.92
N GLN A 187 -23.95 17.15 -13.93
CA GLN A 187 -24.56 16.11 -13.10
C GLN A 187 -23.71 15.74 -11.87
N ILE A 188 -22.60 16.44 -11.65
CA ILE A 188 -21.70 16.19 -10.52
C ILE A 188 -22.19 16.93 -9.30
N ASP A 189 -22.42 16.17 -8.22
CA ASP A 189 -22.67 16.73 -6.90
C ASP A 189 -21.36 17.25 -6.29
N LEU A 190 -21.23 18.58 -6.25
CA LEU A 190 -20.03 19.29 -5.81
C LEU A 190 -19.88 19.37 -4.30
N ASP A 191 -20.99 19.22 -3.57
CA ASP A 191 -21.07 19.46 -2.12
C ASP A 191 -21.22 18.15 -1.33
N LYS A 192 -21.16 17.00 -2.01
CA LYS A 192 -21.35 15.69 -1.42
C LYS A 192 -20.33 15.37 -0.32
N SER A 193 -20.74 15.61 0.93
CA SER A 193 -20.05 15.21 2.15
C SER A 193 -20.84 14.12 2.88
N GLU A 194 -20.64 12.86 2.51
CA GLU A 194 -21.00 11.72 3.36
C GLU A 194 -19.72 11.04 3.78
#